data_AF-A0A163LP77-F1
#
_entry.id   AF-A0A163LP77-F1
#
_cell.length_a   1.000
_cell.length_b   1.000
_cell.length_c   1.000
_cell.angle_alpha   90.00
_cell.angle_beta   90.00
_cell.angle_gamma   90.00
#
_symmetry.space_group_name_H-M   'P 1'
#
loop_
_entity.id
_entity.type
_entity.pdbx_description
1 polymer ?
#
loop_
_entity_poly.entity_id
_entity_poly.type
_entity_poly.pdbx_seq_one_letter_code
_entity_poly.pdbx_strand_id
1 'polypeptide(L)'
;MKTIELRLNSQRRFEHSDKSDDLKEKWAQHNFGSVLDVFHEAMKTCPPPKPLWVWTLGLFGCWMIESGIVYLLFGRLSSPNFIVLPALMYVTALILGWRQRALRIKFETYMIELCDRLNATENIRGIHYNFAIQRPRWYAPGRVSIYTLCINLDDRYQALTADSYTQQREDSYCVAIPDVAHVPQKLDTWDEKSYMYR
;
A
#
# COMPACT_ATOMS: atom_id res chain seq x y z
N MET A 1 14.20 -0.97 21.38
CA MET A 1 13.16 -0.82 20.34
C MET A 1 13.80 -0.20 19.12
N LYS A 2 14.01 -1.02 18.09
CA LYS A 2 14.58 -0.60 16.80
C LYS A 2 13.45 -0.48 15.79
N THR A 3 13.44 0.60 15.00
CA THR A 3 12.44 0.84 13.94
C THR A 3 13.13 0.83 12.58
N ILE A 4 12.63 0.01 11.67
CA ILE A 4 13.07 -0.07 10.28
C ILE A 4 12.04 0.64 9.42
N GLU A 5 12.45 1.66 8.69
CA GLU A 5 11.59 2.36 7.73
C GLU A 5 11.91 1.91 6.31
N LEU A 6 10.91 1.38 5.62
CA LEU A 6 10.99 1.03 4.21
C LEU A 6 10.08 1.97 3.43
N ARG A 7 10.66 2.74 2.52
CA ARG A 7 9.89 3.68 1.69
C ARG A 7 9.53 3.00 0.38
N LEU A 8 8.30 3.26 -0.08
CA LEU A 8 7.87 2.83 -1.39
C LEU A 8 8.60 3.67 -2.46
N ASN A 9 9.48 3.02 -3.23
CA ASN A 9 10.18 3.66 -4.34
C ASN A 9 9.26 3.78 -5.59
N SER A 10 9.64 4.63 -6.53
CA SER A 10 9.12 4.76 -7.90
C SER A 10 8.96 3.44 -8.65
N GLN A 11 9.77 2.42 -8.33
CA GLN A 11 9.65 1.06 -8.88
C GLN A 11 8.59 0.20 -8.19
N ARG A 12 7.80 0.76 -7.26
CA ARG A 12 6.76 0.07 -6.48
C ARG A 12 7.30 -1.07 -5.63
N ARG A 13 8.49 -0.86 -5.05
CA ARG A 13 9.12 -1.77 -4.11
C ARG A 13 9.47 -1.02 -2.84
N PHE A 14 9.42 -1.72 -1.72
CA PHE A 14 9.89 -1.20 -0.45
C PHE A 14 11.40 -1.38 -0.39
N GLU A 15 12.13 -0.27 -0.43
CA GLU A 15 13.60 -0.29 -0.35
C GLU A 15 14.08 0.15 1.02
N HIS A 16 15.22 -0.43 1.40
CA HIS A 16 15.91 -0.12 2.65
C HIS A 16 16.45 1.30 2.65
N SER A 17 16.23 2.00 3.76
CA SER A 17 17.09 3.11 4.14
C SER A 17 18.43 2.52 4.60
N ASP A 18 19.49 2.75 3.82
CA ASP A 18 20.86 2.20 3.87
C ASP A 18 21.67 2.45 5.17
N LYS A 19 21.02 2.68 6.32
CA LYS A 19 21.63 3.37 7.46
C LYS A 19 22.10 2.51 8.64
N SER A 20 22.09 1.17 8.60
CA SER A 20 22.77 0.42 9.65
C SER A 20 23.11 -1.02 9.26
N ASP A 21 24.39 -1.38 9.34
CA ASP A 21 24.86 -2.75 9.14
C ASP A 21 24.34 -3.72 10.21
N ASP A 22 24.05 -3.24 11.43
CA ASP A 22 23.31 -3.95 12.48
C ASP A 22 21.95 -4.51 12.05
N LEU A 23 21.28 -3.83 11.10
CA LEU A 23 20.01 -4.30 10.59
C LEU A 23 20.22 -5.45 9.61
N LYS A 24 21.28 -5.46 8.80
CA LYS A 24 21.52 -6.54 7.84
C LYS A 24 21.67 -7.90 8.52
N GLU A 25 22.31 -7.95 9.69
CA GLU A 25 22.47 -9.18 10.47
C GLU A 25 21.13 -9.68 11.04
N LYS A 26 20.32 -8.81 11.66
CA LYS A 26 18.96 -9.19 12.14
C LYS A 26 18.02 -9.54 10.98
N TRP A 27 18.21 -8.93 9.81
CA TRP A 27 17.45 -9.24 8.60
C TRP A 27 17.79 -10.61 8.00
N ALA A 28 19.01 -11.10 8.21
CA ALA A 28 19.40 -12.44 7.78
C ALA A 28 18.86 -13.54 8.71
N GLN A 29 18.66 -13.22 10.00
CA GLN A 29 18.14 -14.17 10.99
C GLN A 29 16.62 -14.38 10.90
N HIS A 30 15.86 -13.37 10.50
CA HIS A 30 14.41 -13.49 10.30
C HIS A 30 14.08 -13.54 8.81
N ASN A 31 13.12 -14.38 8.42
CA ASN A 31 12.62 -14.48 7.04
C ASN A 31 11.82 -13.25 6.59
N PHE A 32 12.34 -12.03 6.77
CA PHE A 32 11.70 -10.80 6.30
C PHE A 32 11.55 -10.75 4.78
N GLY A 33 12.37 -11.51 4.03
CA GLY A 33 12.24 -11.66 2.59
C GLY A 33 10.87 -12.21 2.18
N SER A 34 10.38 -13.25 2.85
CA SER A 34 9.06 -13.83 2.54
C SER A 34 7.92 -12.86 2.88
N VAL A 35 8.05 -12.12 3.98
CA VAL A 35 7.07 -11.09 4.36
C VAL A 35 7.05 -9.94 3.35
N LEU A 36 8.23 -9.49 2.88
CA LEU A 36 8.32 -8.50 1.81
C LEU A 36 7.73 -9.01 0.50
N ASP A 37 7.88 -10.29 0.18
CA ASP A 37 7.27 -10.88 -1.00
C ASP A 37 5.74 -10.87 -0.91
N VAL A 38 5.17 -11.08 0.28
CA VAL A 38 3.72 -10.90 0.51
C VAL A 38 3.30 -9.45 0.25
N PHE A 39 4.09 -8.46 0.72
CA PHE A 39 3.82 -7.06 0.39
C PHE A 39 3.99 -6.75 -1.11
N HIS A 40 4.98 -7.33 -1.78
CA HIS A 40 5.17 -7.17 -3.22
C HIS A 40 4.03 -7.80 -4.03
N GLU A 41 3.53 -8.96 -3.61
CA GLU A 41 2.37 -9.61 -4.19
C GLU A 41 1.10 -8.78 -3.97
N ALA A 42 0.91 -8.27 -2.75
CA ALA A 42 -0.17 -7.35 -2.42
C ALA A 42 -0.15 -6.07 -3.28
N MET A 43 1.04 -5.56 -3.62
CA MET A 43 1.18 -4.43 -4.53
C MET A 43 0.95 -4.78 -6.01
N LYS A 44 1.09 -6.05 -6.41
CA LYS A 44 0.69 -6.52 -7.74
C LYS A 44 -0.83 -6.61 -7.87
N THR A 45 -1.51 -7.09 -6.83
CA THR A 45 -2.98 -7.21 -6.82
C THR A 45 -3.66 -5.86 -6.67
N CYS A 46 -3.15 -5.01 -5.77
CA CYS A 46 -3.61 -3.64 -5.57
C CYS A 46 -2.45 -2.66 -5.85
N PRO A 47 -2.32 -2.14 -7.08
CA PRO A 47 -1.24 -1.24 -7.41
C PRO A 47 -1.37 0.10 -6.68
N PRO A 48 -0.26 0.70 -6.24
CA PRO A 48 -0.28 2.01 -5.61
C PRO A 48 -0.85 3.06 -6.59
N PRO A 49 -1.54 4.09 -6.08
CA PRO A 49 -2.15 5.11 -6.92
C PRO A 49 -1.09 5.81 -7.75
N LYS A 50 -1.36 5.93 -9.06
CA LYS A 50 -0.51 6.69 -9.98
C LYS A 50 -0.41 8.15 -9.54
N PRO A 51 0.71 8.83 -9.84
CA PRO A 51 0.87 10.23 -9.50
C PRO A 51 -0.20 11.08 -10.16
N LEU A 52 -0.57 12.18 -9.50
CA LEU A 52 -1.72 13.01 -9.90
C LEU A 52 -1.60 13.54 -11.33
N TRP A 53 -0.38 13.82 -11.80
CA TRP A 53 -0.13 14.30 -13.15
C TRP A 53 -0.55 13.30 -14.25
N VAL A 54 -0.48 11.99 -13.98
CA VAL A 54 -0.93 10.97 -14.96
C VAL A 54 -2.45 11.03 -15.13
N TRP A 55 -3.18 11.28 -14.02
CA TRP A 55 -4.63 11.45 -14.06
C TRP A 55 -5.03 12.74 -14.76
N THR A 56 -4.32 13.84 -14.51
CA THR A 56 -4.59 15.12 -15.21
C THR A 56 -4.27 15.03 -16.70
N LEU A 57 -3.21 14.33 -17.09
CA LEU A 57 -2.89 14.09 -18.50
C LEU A 57 -3.98 13.24 -19.18
N GLY A 58 -4.46 12.19 -18.50
CA GLY A 58 -5.57 11.37 -18.97
C GLY A 58 -6.86 12.18 -19.13
N LEU A 59 -7.18 13.02 -18.14
CA LEU A 59 -8.35 13.92 -18.19
C LEU A 59 -8.25 14.90 -19.35
N PHE A 60 -7.08 15.51 -19.55
CA PHE A 60 -6.85 16.41 -20.68
C PHE A 60 -7.03 15.70 -22.02
N GLY A 61 -6.52 14.47 -22.15
CA GLY A 61 -6.76 13.63 -23.32
C GLY A 61 -8.24 13.37 -23.59
N CYS A 62 -9.02 13.04 -22.56
CA CYS A 62 -10.47 12.87 -22.66
C CYS A 62 -11.16 14.14 -23.14
N TRP A 63 -10.81 15.30 -22.58
CA TRP A 63 -11.39 16.58 -22.98
C TRP A 63 -11.06 16.98 -24.42
N MET A 64 -9.85 16.66 -24.91
CA MET A 64 -9.49 16.88 -26.31
C MET A 64 -10.34 16.01 -27.25
N ILE A 65 -10.61 14.77 -26.87
CA ILE A 65 -11.49 13.86 -27.64
C ILE A 65 -12.93 14.36 -27.63
N GLU A 66 -13.46 14.70 -26.45
CA GLU A 66 -14.82 15.25 -26.29
C GLU A 66 -15.01 16.52 -27.13
N SER A 67 -14.05 17.44 -27.09
CA SER A 67 -14.07 18.67 -27.87
C SER A 67 -14.03 18.39 -29.38
N GLY A 68 -13.21 17.42 -29.81
CA GLY A 68 -13.16 16.99 -31.21
C GLY A 68 -14.48 16.39 -31.69
N ILE A 69 -15.14 15.57 -30.88
CA ILE A 69 -16.45 14.99 -31.19
C ILE A 69 -17.51 16.09 -31.32
N VAL A 70 -17.56 17.02 -30.36
CA VAL A 70 -18.51 18.15 -30.40
C VAL A 70 -18.27 19.03 -31.64
N TYR A 71 -17.01 19.29 -32.00
CA TYR A 71 -16.66 20.04 -33.21
C TYR A 71 -17.14 19.35 -34.50
N LEU A 72 -16.91 18.04 -34.63
CA LEU A 72 -17.38 17.27 -35.79
C LEU A 72 -18.91 17.22 -35.88
N LEU A 73 -19.59 17.07 -34.74
CA LEU A 73 -21.05 17.09 -34.67
C LEU A 73 -21.62 18.47 -35.02
N PHE A 74 -20.96 19.55 -34.58
CA PHE A 74 -21.36 20.92 -34.90
C PHE A 74 -21.35 21.15 -36.42
N GLY A 75 -20.28 20.73 -37.10
CA GLY A 75 -20.19 20.83 -38.56
C GLY A 75 -21.26 20.03 -39.32
N ARG A 76 -21.86 19.01 -38.68
CA ARG A 76 -22.84 18.12 -39.31
C ARG A 76 -24.30 18.48 -38.97
N LEU A 77 -24.58 18.99 -37.78
CA LEU A 77 -25.94 19.10 -37.24
C LEU A 77 -26.49 20.53 -37.16
N SER A 78 -25.72 21.58 -37.45
CA SER A 78 -26.16 23.01 -37.39
C SER A 78 -26.88 23.43 -36.09
N SER A 79 -26.80 22.62 -35.02
CA SER A 79 -27.53 22.83 -33.78
C SER A 79 -26.62 23.51 -32.75
N PRO A 80 -27.03 24.64 -32.13
CA PRO A 80 -26.20 25.44 -31.24
C PRO A 80 -26.13 24.91 -29.79
N ASN A 81 -26.09 23.59 -29.60
CA ASN A 81 -26.11 22.98 -28.26
C ASN A 81 -24.70 22.94 -27.62
N PHE A 82 -24.10 24.11 -27.41
CA PHE A 82 -22.78 24.27 -26.77
C PHE A 82 -22.79 23.98 -25.26
N ILE A 83 -23.97 23.94 -24.64
CA ILE A 83 -24.14 23.65 -23.19
C ILE A 83 -23.74 22.21 -22.85
N VAL A 84 -23.74 21.29 -23.83
CA VAL A 84 -23.43 19.87 -23.61
C VAL A 84 -21.95 19.64 -23.30
N LEU A 85 -21.04 20.44 -23.89
CA LEU A 85 -19.59 20.29 -23.71
C LEU A 85 -19.13 20.52 -22.25
N PRO A 86 -19.44 21.65 -21.59
CA PRO A 86 -19.02 21.85 -20.19
C PRO A 86 -19.67 20.84 -19.24
N ALA A 87 -20.89 20.39 -19.53
CA ALA A 87 -21.54 19.33 -18.74
C ALA A 87 -20.79 18.00 -18.86
N LEU A 88 -20.39 17.59 -20.07
CA LEU A 88 -19.58 16.39 -20.29
C LEU A 88 -18.23 16.49 -19.60
N MET A 89 -17.51 17.61 -19.78
CA MET A 89 -16.19 17.82 -19.15
C MET A 89 -16.26 17.75 -17.63
N TYR A 90 -17.33 18.30 -17.04
CA TYR A 90 -17.56 18.25 -15.59
C TYR A 90 -17.84 16.83 -15.09
N VAL A 91 -18.71 16.09 -15.79
CA VAL A 91 -19.03 14.70 -15.44
C VAL A 91 -17.79 13.80 -15.57
N THR A 92 -16.99 13.97 -16.62
CA THR A 92 -15.77 13.16 -16.80
C THR A 92 -14.70 13.49 -15.76
N ALA A 93 -14.57 14.75 -15.36
CA ALA A 93 -13.73 15.14 -14.23
C ALA A 93 -14.19 14.51 -12.90
N LEU A 94 -15.50 14.52 -12.62
CA LEU A 94 -16.05 13.90 -11.42
C LEU A 94 -15.81 12.39 -11.40
N ILE A 95 -16.06 11.69 -12.51
CA ILE A 95 -15.87 10.23 -12.61
C ILE A 95 -14.41 9.87 -12.41
N LEU A 96 -13.47 10.56 -13.08
CA LEU A 96 -12.05 10.29 -12.96
C LEU A 96 -11.53 10.63 -11.55
N GLY A 97 -11.99 11.74 -10.97
CA GLY A 97 -11.66 12.13 -9.60
C GLY A 97 -12.16 11.10 -8.57
N TRP A 98 -13.40 10.62 -8.73
CA TRP A 98 -13.95 9.57 -7.87
C TRP A 98 -13.18 8.26 -8.02
N ARG A 99 -12.91 7.83 -9.24
CA ARG A 99 -12.13 6.60 -9.52
C ARG A 99 -10.73 6.68 -8.93
N GLN A 100 -10.06 7.81 -9.05
CA GLN A 100 -8.73 8.01 -8.44
C GLN A 100 -8.79 7.88 -6.92
N ARG A 101 -9.80 8.48 -6.28
CA ARG A 101 -10.01 8.37 -4.82
C ARG A 101 -10.31 6.93 -4.40
N ALA A 102 -11.19 6.24 -5.12
CA ALA A 102 -11.57 4.87 -4.81
C ALA A 102 -10.37 3.90 -4.90
N LEU A 103 -9.56 3.99 -5.97
CA LEU A 103 -8.36 3.17 -6.13
C LEU A 103 -7.35 3.41 -5.02
N ARG A 104 -7.18 4.68 -4.62
CA ARG A 104 -6.29 5.04 -3.52
C ARG A 104 -6.78 4.45 -2.18
N ILE A 105 -8.06 4.63 -1.85
CA ILE A 105 -8.63 4.12 -0.60
C ILE A 105 -8.52 2.59 -0.55
N LYS A 106 -8.78 1.91 -1.67
CA LYS A 106 -8.65 0.47 -1.79
C LYS A 106 -7.22 0.01 -1.48
N PHE A 107 -6.21 0.67 -2.07
CA PHE A 107 -4.80 0.37 -1.79
C PHE A 107 -4.44 0.62 -0.32
N GLU A 108 -4.76 1.80 0.22
CA GLU A 108 -4.43 2.17 1.60
C GLU A 108 -5.07 1.19 2.59
N THR A 109 -6.33 0.83 2.39
CA THR A 109 -7.06 -0.09 3.27
C THR A 109 -6.48 -1.50 3.22
N TYR A 110 -6.17 -1.99 2.02
CA TYR A 110 -5.60 -3.32 1.84
C TYR A 110 -4.21 -3.46 2.50
N MET A 111 -3.37 -2.43 2.39
CA MET A 111 -2.06 -2.42 3.04
C MET A 111 -2.15 -2.39 4.57
N ILE A 112 -3.11 -1.63 5.12
CA ILE A 112 -3.36 -1.58 6.57
C ILE A 112 -3.84 -2.94 7.06
N GLU A 113 -4.81 -3.55 6.38
CA GLU A 113 -5.33 -4.87 6.74
C GLU A 113 -4.24 -5.95 6.70
N LEU A 114 -3.34 -5.88 5.72
CA LEU A 114 -2.20 -6.78 5.63
C LEU A 114 -1.25 -6.61 6.83
N CYS A 115 -1.00 -5.36 7.25
CA CYS A 115 -0.20 -5.10 8.45
C CYS A 115 -0.89 -5.63 9.71
N ASP A 116 -2.21 -5.48 9.84
CA ASP A 116 -2.96 -6.00 11.00
C ASP A 116 -2.91 -7.53 11.08
N ARG A 117 -3.02 -8.22 9.94
CA ARG A 117 -2.90 -9.69 9.88
C ARG A 117 -1.48 -10.15 10.22
N LEU A 118 -0.46 -9.50 9.67
CA LEU A 118 0.93 -9.80 9.97
C LEU A 118 1.27 -9.50 11.43
N ASN A 119 0.72 -8.42 11.99
CA ASN A 119 0.83 -8.11 13.41
C ASN A 119 0.19 -9.21 14.25
N ALA A 120 -0.99 -9.69 13.91
CA ALA A 120 -1.62 -10.78 14.65
C ALA A 120 -0.74 -12.04 14.70
N THR A 121 -0.02 -12.35 13.63
CA THR A 121 0.87 -13.54 13.56
C THR A 121 2.26 -13.31 14.15
N GLU A 122 2.82 -12.11 14.03
CA GLU A 122 4.22 -11.81 14.38
C GLU A 122 4.36 -11.05 15.72
N ASN A 123 3.25 -10.60 16.33
CA ASN A 123 3.24 -9.95 17.64
C ASN A 123 3.80 -10.86 18.74
N ILE A 124 3.60 -12.19 18.64
CA ILE A 124 4.20 -13.17 19.56
C ILE A 124 5.73 -13.20 19.51
N ARG A 125 6.33 -12.71 18.41
CA ARG A 125 7.78 -12.59 18.21
C ARG A 125 8.29 -11.18 18.49
N GLY A 126 7.42 -10.27 18.94
CA GLY A 126 7.77 -8.86 19.20
C GLY A 126 8.01 -8.04 17.93
N ILE A 127 7.49 -8.48 16.77
CA ILE A 127 7.61 -7.73 15.51
C ILE A 127 6.28 -7.04 15.22
N HIS A 128 6.32 -5.73 15.00
CA HIS A 128 5.16 -4.91 14.66
C HIS A 128 5.35 -4.17 13.34
N TYR A 129 4.48 -4.44 12.38
CA TYR A 129 4.35 -3.76 11.11
C TYR A 129 3.37 -2.59 11.24
N ASN A 130 3.77 -1.42 10.77
CA ASN A 130 2.93 -0.23 10.72
C ASN A 130 3.03 0.42 9.35
N PHE A 131 1.88 0.72 8.76
CA PHE A 131 1.81 1.42 7.48
C PHE A 131 1.57 2.91 7.69
N ALA A 132 2.61 3.71 7.49
CA ALA A 132 2.55 5.15 7.61
C ALA A 132 2.32 5.83 6.25
N ILE A 133 1.36 6.75 6.23
CA ILE A 133 0.98 7.51 5.03
C ILE A 133 1.30 8.99 5.27
N GLN A 134 2.28 9.51 4.54
CA GLN A 134 2.59 10.94 4.58
C GLN A 134 1.93 11.64 3.38
N ARG A 135 0.86 12.38 3.67
CA ARG A 135 0.13 13.14 2.65
C ARG A 135 0.82 14.48 2.41
N PRO A 136 1.00 14.90 1.15
CA PRO A 136 1.47 16.23 0.85
C PRO A 136 0.48 17.26 1.42
N ARG A 137 0.99 18.31 2.07
CA ARG A 137 0.15 19.45 2.47
C ARG A 137 -0.50 20.07 1.24
N TRP A 138 -1.75 20.51 1.40
CA TRP A 138 -2.65 21.01 0.35
C TRP A 138 -2.05 22.14 -0.52
N TYR A 139 -0.99 22.81 -0.08
CA TYR A 139 -0.37 23.95 -0.75
C TYR A 139 0.86 23.61 -1.62
N ALA A 140 1.21 22.33 -1.81
CA ALA A 140 2.40 21.94 -2.55
C ALA A 140 2.05 21.17 -3.84
N PRO A 141 1.79 21.87 -4.97
CA PRO A 141 1.63 21.21 -6.26
C PRO A 141 2.90 20.41 -6.58
N GLY A 142 2.72 19.14 -6.96
CA GLY A 142 3.82 18.23 -7.34
C GLY A 142 4.35 17.31 -6.22
N ARG A 143 3.89 17.42 -4.97
CA ARG A 143 4.30 16.46 -3.94
C ARG A 143 3.47 15.16 -4.02
N VAL A 144 4.18 14.04 -4.04
CA VAL A 144 3.61 12.68 -4.08
C VAL A 144 3.28 12.20 -2.66
N SER A 145 2.26 11.36 -2.51
CA SER A 145 2.02 10.69 -1.22
C SER A 145 3.16 9.71 -0.96
N ILE A 146 3.81 9.84 0.19
CA ILE A 146 4.90 8.93 0.59
C ILE A 146 4.27 7.83 1.43
N TYR A 147 4.46 6.59 0.99
CA TYR A 147 4.04 5.40 1.72
C TYR A 147 5.27 4.77 2.35
N THR A 148 5.22 4.57 3.66
CA THR A 148 6.32 4.00 4.44
C THR A 148 5.79 2.80 5.21
N LEU A 149 6.45 1.66 5.05
CA LEU A 149 6.25 0.49 5.90
C LEU A 149 7.29 0.54 7.03
N CYS A 150 6.82 0.66 8.26
CA CYS A 150 7.65 0.68 9.45
C CYS A 150 7.60 -0.70 10.12
N ILE A 151 8.74 -1.29 10.40
CA ILE A 151 8.87 -2.56 11.13
C ILE A 151 9.54 -2.25 12.46
N ASN A 152 8.81 -2.37 13.55
CA ASN A 152 9.30 -2.19 14.90
C ASN A 152 9.65 -3.54 15.50
N LEU A 153 10.87 -3.64 16.02
CA LEU A 153 11.38 -4.82 16.72
C LEU A 153 11.44 -4.51 18.20
N ASP A 154 10.68 -5.27 18.99
CA ASP A 154 10.74 -5.25 20.44
C ASP A 154 11.81 -6.23 20.92
N ASP A 155 12.96 -5.67 21.32
CA ASP A 155 14.12 -6.42 21.78
C ASP A 155 13.83 -7.23 23.07
N ARG A 156 12.72 -6.96 23.78
CA ARG A 156 12.32 -7.70 25.00
C ARG A 156 12.02 -9.18 24.74
N TYR A 157 11.52 -9.52 23.56
CA TYR A 157 11.22 -10.91 23.20
C TYR A 157 12.47 -11.69 22.77
N GLN A 158 13.51 -11.01 22.29
CA GLN A 158 14.79 -11.63 21.93
C GLN A 158 15.61 -12.04 23.17
N ALA A 159 15.45 -11.32 24.29
CA ALA A 159 16.10 -11.69 25.56
C ALA A 159 15.55 -13.01 26.12
N LEU A 160 14.24 -13.25 26.01
CA LEU A 160 13.58 -14.46 26.48
C LEU A 160 13.99 -15.71 25.68
N THR A 161 14.17 -15.58 24.37
CA THR A 161 14.64 -16.68 23.52
C THR A 161 16.13 -16.96 23.72
N ALA A 162 16.97 -15.93 23.90
CA ALA A 162 18.39 -16.10 24.16
C ALA A 162 18.66 -16.80 25.53
N ASP A 163 17.93 -16.41 26.58
CA ASP A 163 18.04 -17.08 27.88
C ASP A 163 17.49 -18.51 27.83
N SER A 164 16.40 -18.76 27.08
CA SER A 164 15.87 -20.11 26.91
C SER A 164 16.81 -21.08 26.17
N TYR A 165 17.65 -20.57 25.26
CA TYR A 165 18.68 -21.36 24.58
C TYR A 165 19.87 -21.68 25.49
N THR A 166 20.18 -20.77 26.41
CA THR A 166 21.27 -20.95 27.39
C THR A 166 20.85 -21.87 28.54
N GLN A 167 19.55 -21.87 28.87
CA GLN A 167 18.94 -22.72 29.90
C GLN A 167 18.45 -24.08 29.36
N GLN A 168 18.57 -24.33 28.05
CA GLN A 168 18.14 -25.56 27.35
C GLN A 168 19.05 -26.76 27.56
N ARG A 169 19.99 -26.70 28.50
CA ARG A 169 20.90 -27.82 28.80
C ARG A 169 20.32 -28.82 29.80
N GLU A 170 19.22 -28.50 30.47
CA GLU A 170 18.59 -29.39 31.46
C GLU A 170 17.05 -29.37 31.31
N ASP A 171 16.52 -30.47 30.77
CA ASP A 171 15.15 -30.99 30.90
C ASP A 171 13.95 -30.01 30.93
N SER A 172 13.25 -29.82 29.80
CA SER A 172 11.78 -29.63 29.77
C SER A 172 11.22 -29.46 28.34
N TYR A 173 10.10 -30.12 28.10
CA TYR A 173 9.18 -30.04 26.95
C TYR A 173 9.24 -28.73 26.14
N CYS A 174 9.64 -28.84 24.87
CA CYS A 174 9.68 -27.72 23.92
C CYS A 174 8.29 -27.43 23.34
N VAL A 175 7.74 -26.23 23.59
CA VAL A 175 6.73 -25.64 22.71
C VAL A 175 7.49 -24.89 21.62
N ALA A 176 7.71 -25.53 20.47
CA ALA A 176 8.33 -24.88 19.33
C ALA A 176 7.40 -23.78 18.82
N ILE A 177 7.85 -22.52 18.87
CA ILE A 177 7.23 -21.45 18.11
C ILE A 177 7.56 -21.76 16.65
N PRO A 178 6.57 -22.01 15.77
CA PRO A 178 6.86 -22.34 14.38
C PRO A 178 7.64 -21.19 13.75
N ASP A 179 8.73 -21.48 13.03
CA ASP A 179 9.60 -20.49 12.38
C ASP A 179 8.90 -19.73 11.24
N VAL A 180 7.78 -20.25 10.74
CA VAL A 180 7.03 -19.66 9.64
C VAL A 180 5.56 -19.56 10.03
N ALA A 181 5.05 -18.33 10.13
CA ALA A 181 3.61 -18.10 10.17
C ALA A 181 3.04 -18.37 8.77
N HIS A 182 2.21 -19.41 8.65
CA HIS A 182 1.54 -19.70 7.39
C HIS A 182 0.39 -18.72 7.21
N VAL A 183 0.65 -17.59 6.55
CA VAL A 183 -0.40 -16.67 6.13
C VAL A 183 -1.04 -17.28 4.87
N PRO A 184 -2.35 -17.57 4.86
CA PRO A 184 -3.01 -18.07 3.67
C PRO A 184 -2.90 -17.03 2.55
N GLN A 185 -2.24 -17.42 1.44
CA GLN A 185 -2.02 -16.56 0.26
C GLN A 185 -3.33 -16.22 -0.47
N LYS A 186 -4.37 -17.04 -0.30
CA LYS A 186 -5.68 -16.78 -0.90
C LYS A 186 -6.46 -15.79 -0.06
N LEU A 187 -6.50 -14.56 -0.57
CA LEU A 187 -7.58 -13.62 -0.29
C LEU A 187 -8.84 -14.17 -0.99
N ASP A 188 -9.46 -15.19 -0.40
CA ASP A 188 -10.74 -15.68 -0.92
C ASP A 188 -11.73 -14.52 -0.86
N THR A 189 -12.12 -14.10 -2.07
CA THR A 189 -13.22 -13.19 -2.42
C THR A 189 -13.41 -12.02 -1.45
N TRP A 190 -12.86 -10.88 -1.85
CA TRP A 190 -13.31 -9.55 -1.45
C TRP A 190 -14.84 -9.48 -1.48
N ASP A 191 -15.49 -9.77 -0.36
CA ASP A 191 -16.94 -9.72 -0.22
C ASP A 191 -17.33 -8.23 -0.22
N GLU A 192 -18.16 -7.81 -1.18
CA GLU A 192 -18.66 -6.44 -1.37
C GLU A 192 -19.37 -5.84 -0.14
N LYS A 193 -19.57 -6.63 0.93
CA LYS A 193 -20.26 -6.23 2.16
C LYS A 193 -19.50 -5.23 3.02
N SER A 194 -18.19 -5.06 2.83
CA SER A 194 -17.38 -4.12 3.62
C SER A 194 -17.71 -2.64 3.38
N TYR A 195 -18.49 -2.33 2.33
CA TYR A 195 -18.97 -0.96 2.07
C TYR A 195 -20.20 -0.56 2.91
N MET A 196 -20.86 -1.48 3.62
CA MET A 196 -22.08 -1.18 4.38
C MET A 196 -21.85 -0.63 5.79
N TYR A 197 -20.61 -0.55 6.28
CA TYR A 197 -20.32 -0.10 7.65
C TYR A 197 -19.37 1.12 7.73
N ARG A 198 -19.46 2.06 6.78
CA ARG A 198 -18.86 3.39 6.93
C ARG A 198 -19.76 4.50 6.42
#